data_AF-A0A182YIM1-F1
#
_entry.id   AF-A0A182YIM1-F1
#
_cell.length_a   1.000
_cell.length_b   1.000
_cell.length_c   1.000
_cell.angle_alpha   90.00
_cell.angle_beta   90.00
_cell.angle_gamma   90.00
#
_symmetry.space_group_name_H-M   'P 1'
#
loop_
_entity.id
_entity.type
_entity.pdbx_description
1 polymer ?
#
loop_
_entity_poly.entity_id
_entity_poly.type
_entity_poly.pdbx_seq_one_letter_code
_entity_poly.pdbx_strand_id
1 'polypeptide(L)'
;MKRSICRLPLFWKIYLPTIAGLILYNEYLIHMYHSFQWAELQCETDSCVKILFVADPQILGNTFDKKLYWPLANFDSDRHLQRTYKRVVQHTTPDVICFLGDLMDEGSVANDVQYAAYFTRFVNIFSQPTANTVMIYIPGDNDIGGEGLESVKSDRVLRFKQYFNEQDESVVEPVLRFLNVNRISMTLPVNNAPSTQDPLPYTVLLSHMPLLRWADSFTYKVIDDFQPSVIFSAHEHKSLYVKTHRNQLAQGGASFVPLNTERGSRHEVLEFNLDYLRDTRELLEFIVPTCSYRMGEMKVGYGYAMFDGDKLKYTVLWTSQRFYQLAVYSLMLIPLKLVCGQLWCGVLKRYWCCCRRRNRNYLPLPLA
;
A
#
# COMPACT_ATOMS: atom_id res chain seq x y z
N MET A 1 -32.24 50.77 4.47
CA MET A 1 -31.43 49.71 5.10
C MET A 1 -30.99 48.70 4.02
N LYS A 2 -29.97 49.03 3.21
CA LYS A 2 -29.43 48.10 2.20
C LYS A 2 -28.38 47.22 2.88
N ARG A 3 -28.71 45.95 3.13
CA ARG A 3 -27.74 44.94 3.56
C ARG A 3 -26.65 44.86 2.49
N SER A 4 -25.48 45.43 2.74
CA SER A 4 -24.32 45.18 1.89
C SER A 4 -23.93 43.72 2.08
N ILE A 5 -24.28 42.88 1.11
CA ILE A 5 -23.69 41.55 1.00
C ILE A 5 -22.18 41.80 0.89
N CYS A 6 -21.43 41.44 1.94
CA CYS A 6 -19.98 41.54 1.97
C CYS A 6 -19.41 40.86 0.73
N ARG A 7 -18.94 41.65 -0.25
CA ARG A 7 -18.27 41.11 -1.44
C ARG A 7 -17.01 40.42 -0.96
N LEU A 8 -16.89 39.12 -1.25
CA LEU A 8 -15.69 38.34 -0.94
C LEU A 8 -14.44 39.03 -1.55
N PRO A 9 -13.37 39.25 -0.78
CA PRO A 9 -12.11 39.79 -1.30
C PRO A 9 -11.60 39.00 -2.52
N LEU A 10 -10.91 39.67 -3.45
CA LEU A 10 -10.39 39.05 -4.69
C LEU A 10 -9.53 37.81 -4.40
N PHE A 11 -8.73 37.85 -3.33
CA PHE A 11 -7.96 36.71 -2.84
C PHE A 11 -8.83 35.45 -2.70
N TRP A 12 -9.94 35.54 -1.95
CA TRP A 12 -10.82 34.40 -1.70
C TRP A 12 -11.56 33.93 -2.96
N LYS A 13 -11.83 34.84 -3.92
CA LYS A 13 -12.42 34.49 -5.21
C LYS A 13 -11.50 33.62 -6.08
N ILE A 14 -10.18 33.72 -5.90
CA ILE A 14 -9.20 32.91 -6.62
C ILE A 14 -8.82 31.69 -5.80
N TYR A 15 -8.49 31.89 -4.52
CA TYR A 15 -7.97 30.87 -3.64
C TYR A 15 -8.94 29.71 -3.41
N LEU A 16 -10.23 30.00 -3.20
CA LEU A 16 -11.22 28.95 -2.94
C LEU A 16 -11.45 28.04 -4.17
N PRO A 17 -11.68 28.56 -5.40
CA PRO A 17 -11.71 27.72 -6.60
C PRO A 17 -10.41 26.95 -6.84
N THR A 18 -9.24 27.56 -6.60
CA THR A 18 -7.95 26.86 -6.76
C THR A 18 -7.84 25.68 -5.79
N ILE A 19 -8.18 25.86 -4.51
CA ILE A 19 -8.22 24.75 -3.55
C ILE A 19 -9.23 23.68 -3.99
N ALA A 20 -10.43 24.08 -4.41
CA ALA A 20 -11.45 23.13 -4.83
C ALA A 20 -10.99 22.30 -6.04
N GLY A 21 -10.38 22.94 -7.03
CA GLY A 21 -9.78 22.27 -8.18
C GLY A 21 -8.62 21.36 -7.81
N LEU A 22 -7.76 21.79 -6.87
CA LEU A 22 -6.66 20.97 -6.37
C LEU A 22 -7.17 19.74 -5.62
N ILE A 23 -8.19 19.89 -4.76
CA ILE A 23 -8.84 18.77 -4.07
C ILE A 23 -9.45 17.82 -5.10
N LEU A 24 -10.20 18.32 -6.08
CA LEU A 24 -10.77 17.47 -7.13
C LEU A 24 -9.69 16.69 -7.87
N TYR A 25 -8.60 17.34 -8.26
CA TYR A 25 -7.52 16.69 -8.98
C TYR A 25 -6.77 15.66 -8.12
N ASN A 26 -6.24 16.07 -6.97
CA ASN A 26 -5.40 15.25 -6.11
C ASN A 26 -6.17 14.09 -5.44
N GLU A 27 -7.45 14.28 -5.14
CA GLU A 27 -8.22 13.28 -4.42
C GLU A 27 -9.06 12.37 -5.33
N TYR A 28 -9.21 12.71 -6.62
CA TYR A 28 -10.07 11.96 -7.53
C TYR A 28 -9.47 11.79 -8.93
N LEU A 29 -9.17 12.88 -9.65
CA LEU A 29 -8.82 12.80 -11.08
C LEU A 29 -7.50 12.06 -11.32
N ILE A 30 -6.50 12.28 -10.47
CA ILE A 30 -5.19 11.66 -10.63
C ILE A 30 -5.22 10.13 -10.51
N HIS A 31 -6.06 9.59 -9.63
CA HIS A 31 -6.24 8.14 -9.50
C HIS A 31 -6.91 7.54 -10.74
N MET A 32 -7.83 8.29 -11.39
CA MET A 32 -8.42 7.89 -12.67
C MET A 32 -7.42 7.97 -13.81
N TYR A 33 -6.61 9.03 -13.84
CA TYR A 33 -5.58 9.20 -14.86
C TYR A 33 -4.60 8.02 -14.85
N HIS A 34 -4.11 7.61 -13.68
CA HIS A 34 -3.22 6.46 -13.57
C HIS A 34 -3.89 5.14 -13.98
N SER A 35 -5.18 4.94 -13.67
CA SER A 35 -5.86 3.71 -14.07
C SER A 35 -5.95 3.53 -15.59
N PHE A 36 -6.01 4.62 -16.36
CA PHE A 36 -6.00 4.54 -17.83
C PHE A 36 -4.64 4.17 -18.43
N GLN A 37 -3.57 4.17 -17.63
CA GLN A 37 -2.23 3.81 -18.10
C GLN A 37 -1.91 2.33 -17.84
N TRP A 38 -2.68 1.65 -17.01
CA TRP A 38 -2.43 0.27 -16.64
C TRP A 38 -2.67 -0.68 -17.80
N ALA A 39 -1.79 -1.69 -17.90
CA ALA A 39 -1.99 -2.77 -18.84
C ALA A 39 -3.23 -3.59 -18.47
N GLU A 40 -3.96 -4.05 -19.49
CA GLU A 40 -5.07 -4.96 -19.33
C GLU A 40 -4.60 -6.38 -19.64
N LEU A 41 -4.85 -7.31 -18.73
CA LEU A 41 -4.54 -8.73 -18.91
C LEU A 41 -5.83 -9.43 -19.35
N GLN A 42 -5.88 -9.85 -20.62
CA GLN A 42 -7.02 -10.54 -21.21
C GLN A 42 -6.86 -12.05 -21.05
N CYS A 43 -7.91 -12.69 -20.54
CA CYS A 43 -8.02 -14.13 -20.50
C CYS A 43 -8.23 -14.69 -21.91
N GLU A 44 -7.40 -15.64 -22.30
CA GLU A 44 -7.48 -16.40 -23.54
C GLU A 44 -8.31 -17.68 -23.36
N THR A 45 -8.35 -18.26 -22.15
CA THR A 45 -9.16 -19.45 -21.82
C THR A 45 -10.14 -19.23 -20.66
N ASP A 46 -11.15 -20.11 -20.56
CA ASP A 46 -12.14 -20.12 -19.47
C ASP A 46 -11.53 -20.51 -18.11
N SER A 47 -10.30 -21.03 -18.08
CA SER A 47 -9.58 -21.44 -16.86
C SER A 47 -8.70 -20.32 -16.27
N CYS A 48 -8.76 -19.12 -16.86
CA CYS A 48 -7.97 -17.98 -16.47
C CYS A 48 -8.28 -17.53 -15.02
N VAL A 49 -7.23 -17.28 -14.23
CA VAL A 49 -7.34 -16.77 -12.86
C VAL A 49 -6.55 -15.46 -12.74
N LYS A 50 -7.25 -14.40 -12.33
CA LYS A 50 -6.68 -13.07 -12.09
C LYS A 50 -6.42 -12.84 -10.61
N ILE A 51 -5.18 -12.49 -10.29
CA ILE A 51 -4.72 -12.33 -8.91
C ILE A 51 -4.21 -10.91 -8.69
N LEU A 52 -4.79 -10.23 -7.71
CA LEU A 52 -4.31 -8.94 -7.22
C LEU A 52 -3.44 -9.16 -5.99
N PHE A 53 -2.25 -8.55 -5.95
CA PHE A 53 -1.36 -8.58 -4.78
C PHE A 53 -1.36 -7.21 -4.08
N VAL A 54 -1.61 -7.24 -2.78
CA VAL A 54 -1.56 -6.09 -1.87
C VAL A 54 -0.43 -6.31 -0.89
N ALA A 55 0.67 -5.57 -1.02
CA ALA A 55 1.84 -5.69 -0.16
C ALA A 55 2.02 -4.44 0.72
N ASP A 56 2.44 -4.65 1.96
CA ASP A 56 2.80 -3.64 2.95
C ASP A 56 1.82 -2.45 3.02
N PRO A 57 0.50 -2.66 3.16
CA PRO A 57 -0.43 -1.54 3.31
C PRO A 57 -0.14 -0.74 4.58
N GLN A 58 0.37 -1.40 5.63
CA GLN A 58 0.81 -0.84 6.91
C GLN A 58 -0.12 0.28 7.37
N ILE A 59 -1.38 -0.08 7.60
CA ILE A 59 -2.34 0.89 8.12
C ILE A 59 -1.81 1.40 9.46
N LEU A 60 -1.73 2.71 9.60
CA LEU A 60 -1.06 3.33 10.74
C LEU A 60 -1.77 2.97 12.04
N GLY A 61 -0.99 2.64 13.07
CA GLY A 61 -1.48 2.52 14.44
C GLY A 61 -1.48 3.86 15.18
N ASN A 62 -1.72 3.85 16.48
CA ASN A 62 -1.79 5.03 17.36
C ASN A 62 -0.88 4.93 18.59
N THR A 63 0.03 3.95 18.62
CA THR A 63 0.92 3.69 19.75
C THR A 63 2.15 4.59 19.70
N PHE A 64 2.82 4.66 18.53
CA PHE A 64 4.09 5.35 18.38
C PHE A 64 3.93 6.82 17.99
N ASP A 65 3.04 7.15 17.06
CA ASP A 65 2.82 8.54 16.65
C ASP A 65 1.78 9.23 17.54
N LYS A 66 2.28 10.00 18.52
CA LYS A 66 1.48 10.80 19.46
C LYS A 66 1.36 12.27 19.04
N LYS A 67 1.72 12.61 17.80
CA LYS A 67 1.71 14.02 17.34
C LYS A 67 0.27 14.47 17.10
N LEU A 68 0.03 15.78 17.21
CA LEU A 68 -1.31 16.37 17.03
C LEU A 68 -1.94 16.07 15.66
N TYR A 69 -1.12 15.87 14.62
CA TYR A 69 -1.60 15.59 13.27
C TYR A 69 -1.85 14.11 12.98
N TRP A 70 -1.56 13.21 13.93
CA TRP A 70 -1.69 11.76 13.76
C TRP A 70 -3.07 11.32 13.23
N PRO A 71 -4.23 11.84 13.74
CA PRO A 71 -5.53 11.45 13.19
C PRO A 71 -5.69 11.83 11.71
N LEU A 72 -5.11 12.96 11.31
CA LEU A 72 -5.12 13.39 9.91
C LEU A 72 -4.23 12.50 9.04
N ALA A 73 -3.09 12.05 9.56
CA ALA A 73 -2.23 11.10 8.85
C ALA A 73 -2.92 9.76 8.60
N ASN A 74 -3.66 9.25 9.60
CA ASN A 74 -4.46 8.03 9.46
C ASN A 74 -5.57 8.22 8.43
N PHE A 75 -6.34 9.30 8.57
CA PHE A 75 -7.40 9.61 7.61
C PHE A 75 -6.88 9.74 6.17
N ASP A 76 -5.74 10.42 5.98
CA ASP A 76 -5.13 10.57 4.65
C ASP A 76 -4.69 9.23 4.07
N SER A 77 -3.96 8.45 4.87
CA SER A 77 -3.44 7.13 4.46
C SER A 77 -4.57 6.16 4.12
N ASP A 78 -5.55 6.02 5.02
CA ASP A 78 -6.69 5.11 4.83
C ASP A 78 -7.48 5.49 3.57
N ARG A 79 -7.74 6.78 3.38
CA ARG A 79 -8.47 7.28 2.22
C ARG A 79 -7.69 7.11 0.92
N HIS A 80 -6.37 7.27 0.95
CA HIS A 80 -5.51 7.03 -0.19
C HIS A 80 -5.53 5.54 -0.59
N LEU A 81 -5.29 4.64 0.38
CA LEU A 81 -5.33 3.19 0.19
C LEU A 81 -6.71 2.75 -0.32
N GLN A 82 -7.80 3.19 0.30
CA GLN A 82 -9.16 2.78 -0.08
C GLN A 82 -9.48 3.19 -1.52
N ARG A 83 -9.02 4.37 -1.96
CA ARG A 83 -9.24 4.82 -3.34
C ARG A 83 -8.40 4.08 -4.35
N THR A 84 -7.12 3.88 -4.07
CA THR A 84 -6.24 3.18 -5.01
C THR A 84 -6.65 1.72 -5.10
N TYR A 85 -6.95 1.07 -3.97
CA TYR A 85 -7.49 -0.28 -3.91
C TYR A 85 -8.79 -0.41 -4.72
N LYS A 86 -9.76 0.49 -4.50
CA LYS A 86 -11.00 0.49 -5.28
C LYS A 86 -10.74 0.57 -6.79
N ARG A 87 -9.77 1.37 -7.23
CA ARG A 87 -9.43 1.52 -8.65
C ARG A 87 -8.77 0.26 -9.22
N VAL A 88 -7.82 -0.33 -8.50
CA VAL A 88 -7.18 -1.56 -8.98
C VAL A 88 -8.18 -2.72 -9.03
N VAL A 89 -9.04 -2.87 -8.03
CA VAL A 89 -10.12 -3.88 -8.05
C VAL A 89 -11.06 -3.68 -9.24
N GLN A 90 -11.45 -2.43 -9.53
CA GLN A 90 -12.28 -2.12 -10.70
C GLN A 90 -11.60 -2.43 -12.02
N HIS A 91 -10.29 -2.23 -12.11
CA HIS A 91 -9.50 -2.51 -13.30
C HIS A 91 -9.26 -4.00 -13.50
N THR A 92 -8.88 -4.72 -12.45
CA THR A 92 -8.44 -6.12 -12.55
C THR A 92 -9.60 -7.09 -12.46
N THR A 93 -10.69 -6.74 -11.77
CA THR A 93 -11.79 -7.67 -11.45
C THR A 93 -11.26 -9.03 -10.97
N PRO A 94 -10.53 -9.06 -9.83
CA PRO A 94 -9.72 -10.20 -9.46
C PRO A 94 -10.56 -11.35 -8.89
N ASP A 95 -10.14 -12.58 -9.20
CA ASP A 95 -10.68 -13.81 -8.63
C ASP A 95 -10.05 -14.09 -7.25
N VAL A 96 -8.78 -13.70 -7.09
CA VAL A 96 -8.01 -13.85 -5.85
C VAL A 96 -7.33 -12.54 -5.48
N ILE A 97 -7.34 -12.19 -4.20
CA ILE A 97 -6.55 -11.10 -3.65
C ILE A 97 -5.63 -11.65 -2.56
N CYS A 98 -4.33 -11.52 -2.77
CA CYS A 98 -3.30 -11.95 -1.83
C CYS A 98 -2.72 -10.73 -1.08
N PHE A 99 -2.82 -10.73 0.24
CA PHE A 99 -2.25 -9.73 1.13
C PHE A 99 -0.93 -10.25 1.70
N LEU A 100 0.18 -9.64 1.29
CA LEU A 100 1.54 -10.16 1.47
C LEU A 100 2.24 -9.65 2.74
N GLY A 101 1.52 -9.59 3.85
CA GLY A 101 2.06 -9.16 5.14
C GLY A 101 2.20 -7.65 5.30
N ASP A 102 2.60 -7.29 6.53
CA ASP A 102 2.66 -5.91 7.02
C ASP A 102 1.34 -5.19 6.82
N LEU A 103 0.28 -5.86 7.27
CA LEU A 103 -1.09 -5.38 7.13
C LEU A 103 -1.34 -4.17 8.02
N MET A 104 -0.81 -4.23 9.25
CA MET A 104 -0.83 -3.17 10.23
C MET A 104 0.60 -2.72 10.56
N ASP A 105 0.80 -1.42 10.70
CA ASP A 105 2.10 -0.82 11.09
C ASP A 105 2.53 -1.19 12.53
N GLU A 106 1.57 -1.53 13.38
CA GLU A 106 1.81 -1.77 14.82
C GLU A 106 1.12 -3.06 15.31
N GLY A 107 0.87 -4.03 14.42
CA GLY A 107 0.12 -5.25 14.73
C GLY A 107 0.74 -6.09 15.85
N SER A 108 2.08 -6.14 15.90
CA SER A 108 2.85 -6.89 16.90
C SER A 108 2.79 -6.28 18.30
N VAL A 109 2.64 -4.96 18.41
CA VAL A 109 2.67 -4.22 19.68
C VAL A 109 1.30 -3.77 20.17
N ALA A 110 0.28 -3.78 19.32
CA ALA A 110 -1.07 -3.39 19.67
C ALA A 110 -1.66 -4.26 20.79
N ASN A 111 -2.35 -3.62 21.74
CA ASN A 111 -3.26 -4.32 22.64
C ASN A 111 -4.56 -4.72 21.91
N ASP A 112 -5.41 -5.54 22.54
CA ASP A 112 -6.59 -6.11 21.87
C ASP A 112 -7.59 -5.05 21.38
N VAL A 113 -7.76 -3.94 22.12
CA VAL A 113 -8.65 -2.85 21.72
C VAL A 113 -8.09 -2.12 20.49
N GLN A 114 -6.79 -1.83 20.49
CA GLN A 114 -6.11 -1.23 19.34
C GLN A 114 -6.17 -2.15 18.12
N TYR A 115 -5.86 -3.44 18.29
CA TYR A 115 -5.85 -4.42 17.21
C TYR A 115 -7.23 -4.56 16.57
N ALA A 116 -8.30 -4.65 17.37
CA ALA A 116 -9.67 -4.68 16.84
C ALA A 116 -10.04 -3.40 16.06
N ALA A 117 -9.61 -2.23 16.55
CA ALA A 117 -9.83 -0.96 15.86
C ALA A 117 -9.05 -0.87 14.54
N TYR A 118 -7.80 -1.33 14.53
CA TYR A 118 -6.97 -1.38 13.32
C TYR A 118 -7.59 -2.36 12.31
N PHE A 119 -7.96 -3.57 12.74
CA PHE A 119 -8.64 -4.54 11.90
C PHE A 119 -9.92 -3.98 11.27
N THR A 120 -10.76 -3.30 12.07
CA THR A 120 -11.99 -2.67 11.57
C THR A 120 -11.70 -1.64 10.48
N ARG A 121 -10.63 -0.85 10.62
CA ARG A 121 -10.18 0.07 9.56
C ARG A 121 -9.67 -0.68 8.33
N PHE A 122 -8.85 -1.71 8.54
CA PHE A 122 -8.30 -2.53 7.47
C PHE A 122 -9.39 -3.11 6.56
N VAL A 123 -10.39 -3.79 7.14
CA VAL A 123 -11.49 -4.40 6.37
C VAL A 123 -12.39 -3.37 5.66
N ASN A 124 -12.47 -2.15 6.18
CA ASN A 124 -13.19 -1.04 5.54
C ASN A 124 -12.41 -0.44 4.35
N ILE A 125 -11.07 -0.47 4.41
CA ILE A 125 -10.20 -0.01 3.32
C ILE A 125 -10.17 -1.07 2.21
N PHE A 126 -9.94 -2.32 2.59
CA PHE A 126 -9.72 -3.46 1.71
C PHE A 126 -10.93 -4.39 1.68
N SER A 127 -12.10 -3.83 1.36
CA SER A 127 -13.34 -4.60 1.29
C SER A 127 -13.27 -5.68 0.20
N GLN A 128 -13.80 -6.87 0.51
CA GLN A 128 -13.96 -7.93 -0.48
C GLN A 128 -14.86 -7.45 -1.64
N PRO A 129 -14.43 -7.54 -2.91
CA PRO A 129 -15.18 -6.99 -4.05
C PRO A 129 -16.50 -7.73 -4.31
N THR A 130 -16.45 -9.06 -4.27
CA THR A 130 -17.60 -9.95 -4.48
C THR A 130 -17.48 -11.14 -3.53
N ALA A 131 -18.59 -11.83 -3.24
CA ALA A 131 -18.56 -13.02 -2.39
C ALA A 131 -17.71 -14.17 -2.94
N ASN A 132 -17.45 -14.18 -4.26
CA ASN A 132 -16.66 -15.21 -4.93
C ASN A 132 -15.16 -14.89 -4.97
N THR A 133 -14.76 -13.65 -4.68
CA THR A 133 -13.34 -13.27 -4.67
C THR A 133 -12.67 -13.88 -3.44
N VAL A 134 -11.67 -14.75 -3.65
CA VAL A 134 -10.91 -15.39 -2.57
C VAL A 134 -9.92 -14.39 -1.99
N MET A 135 -9.88 -14.26 -0.66
CA MET A 135 -8.98 -13.35 0.04
C MET A 135 -7.97 -14.17 0.85
N ILE A 136 -6.68 -14.07 0.52
CA ILE A 136 -5.60 -14.80 1.19
C ILE A 136 -4.73 -13.79 1.94
N TYR A 137 -4.41 -14.07 3.20
CA TYR A 137 -3.60 -13.21 4.06
C TYR A 137 -2.41 -14.00 4.60
N ILE A 138 -1.23 -13.40 4.54
CA ILE A 138 -0.04 -13.88 5.26
C ILE A 138 0.48 -12.76 6.16
N PRO A 139 1.14 -13.06 7.29
CA PRO A 139 1.67 -12.04 8.19
C PRO A 139 3.02 -11.49 7.72
N GLY A 140 3.28 -10.21 8.01
CA GLY A 140 4.62 -9.60 7.98
C GLY A 140 5.19 -9.41 9.39
N ASP A 141 6.39 -8.84 9.49
CA ASP A 141 7.07 -8.66 10.77
C ASP A 141 6.42 -7.58 11.63
N ASN A 142 5.78 -6.57 11.05
CA ASN A 142 4.97 -5.60 11.80
C ASN A 142 3.67 -6.19 12.35
N ASP A 143 3.20 -7.33 11.80
CA ASP A 143 1.97 -7.98 12.24
C ASP A 143 2.21 -8.91 13.46
N ILE A 144 3.31 -9.66 13.46
CA ILE A 144 3.57 -10.75 14.44
C ILE A 144 4.89 -10.58 15.24
N GLY A 145 5.69 -9.57 14.90
CA GLY A 145 7.06 -9.37 15.38
C GLY A 145 8.08 -10.00 14.44
N GLY A 146 9.37 -9.82 14.72
CA GLY A 146 10.48 -10.29 13.87
C GLY A 146 11.38 -9.16 13.37
N GLU A 147 10.96 -7.90 13.54
CA GLU A 147 11.77 -6.74 13.19
C GLU A 147 12.79 -6.41 14.30
N GLY A 148 14.06 -6.24 13.92
CA GLY A 148 15.11 -5.78 14.82
C GLY A 148 15.34 -6.72 16.03
N LEU A 149 15.00 -6.24 17.23
CA LEU A 149 15.12 -7.00 18.48
C LEU A 149 13.80 -7.63 18.94
N GLU A 150 12.69 -7.40 18.21
CA GLU A 150 11.41 -7.98 18.57
C GLU A 150 11.35 -9.44 18.15
N SER A 151 11.25 -10.34 19.12
CA SER A 151 10.98 -11.75 18.85
C SER A 151 9.54 -11.95 18.37
N VAL A 152 9.34 -12.85 17.40
CA VAL A 152 8.02 -13.42 17.09
C VAL A 152 7.44 -14.07 18.34
N LYS A 153 6.17 -13.78 18.68
CA LYS A 153 5.48 -14.41 19.83
C LYS A 153 4.25 -15.18 19.39
N SER A 154 4.01 -16.32 20.04
CA SER A 154 2.93 -17.25 19.69
C SER A 154 1.53 -16.65 19.84
N ASP A 155 1.32 -15.78 20.83
CA ASP A 155 0.05 -15.08 21.04
C ASP A 155 -0.29 -14.13 19.89
N ARG A 156 0.73 -13.44 19.33
CA ARG A 156 0.57 -12.52 18.19
C ARG A 156 0.28 -13.27 16.89
N VAL A 157 1.00 -14.36 16.66
CA VAL A 157 0.74 -15.27 15.53
C VAL A 157 -0.69 -15.80 15.61
N LEU A 158 -1.12 -16.31 16.78
CA LEU A 158 -2.47 -16.81 16.96
C LEU A 158 -3.53 -15.71 16.73
N ARG A 159 -3.30 -14.50 17.25
CA ARG A 159 -4.19 -13.35 17.04
C ARG A 159 -4.32 -13.00 15.55
N PHE A 160 -3.21 -12.94 14.82
CA PHE A 160 -3.24 -12.72 13.37
C PHE A 160 -4.06 -13.80 12.65
N LYS A 161 -3.79 -15.08 12.94
CA LYS A 161 -4.52 -16.21 12.36
C LYS A 161 -6.03 -16.10 12.60
N GLN A 162 -6.44 -15.71 13.80
CA GLN A 162 -7.86 -15.56 14.16
C GLN A 162 -8.56 -14.39 13.44
N TYR A 163 -7.92 -13.23 13.38
CA TYR A 163 -8.54 -12.04 12.77
C TYR A 163 -8.60 -12.12 11.25
N PHE A 164 -7.53 -12.60 10.62
CA PHE A 164 -7.43 -12.67 9.16
C PHE A 164 -7.84 -14.03 8.58
N ASN A 165 -8.22 -15.00 9.44
CA ASN A 165 -8.50 -16.38 9.04
C ASN A 165 -7.37 -16.96 8.17
N GLU A 166 -6.12 -16.68 8.54
CA GLU A 166 -4.94 -17.12 7.80
C GLU A 166 -4.94 -18.66 7.69
N GLN A 167 -4.72 -19.13 6.47
CA GLN A 167 -4.63 -20.55 6.16
C GLN A 167 -3.19 -20.86 5.71
N ASP A 168 -2.72 -22.05 6.07
CA ASP A 168 -1.42 -22.55 5.62
C ASP A 168 -1.44 -22.89 4.11
N GLU A 169 -2.61 -23.29 3.61
CA GLU A 169 -2.87 -23.64 2.21
C GLU A 169 -4.23 -23.08 1.75
N SER A 170 -4.32 -22.63 0.50
CA SER A 170 -5.58 -22.25 -0.13
C SER A 170 -5.60 -22.75 -1.57
N VAL A 171 -6.67 -23.43 -1.97
CA VAL A 171 -6.80 -24.00 -3.32
C VAL A 171 -7.83 -23.23 -4.10
N VAL A 172 -7.47 -22.80 -5.30
CA VAL A 172 -8.36 -22.20 -6.30
C VAL A 172 -8.44 -23.19 -7.44
N GLU A 173 -9.35 -24.15 -7.29
CA GLU A 173 -9.45 -25.31 -8.16
C GLU A 173 -9.89 -24.93 -9.58
N PRO A 174 -9.44 -25.68 -10.60
CA PRO A 174 -8.44 -26.75 -10.53
C PRO A 174 -6.99 -26.25 -10.73
N VAL A 175 -6.78 -24.93 -10.89
CA VAL A 175 -5.55 -24.40 -11.51
C VAL A 175 -4.44 -24.10 -10.51
N LEU A 176 -4.76 -23.54 -9.34
CA LEU A 176 -3.77 -22.96 -8.44
C LEU A 176 -3.87 -23.49 -7.01
N ARG A 177 -2.70 -23.77 -6.44
CA ARG A 177 -2.52 -24.10 -5.02
C ARG A 177 -1.60 -23.05 -4.39
N PHE A 178 -2.13 -22.27 -3.46
CA PHE A 178 -1.37 -21.27 -2.71
C PHE A 178 -0.87 -21.86 -1.41
N LEU A 179 0.41 -21.65 -1.12
CA LEU A 179 1.06 -22.09 0.12
C LEU A 179 1.70 -20.91 0.82
N ASN A 180 1.38 -20.74 2.10
CA ASN A 180 1.96 -19.71 2.95
C ASN A 180 3.26 -20.20 3.56
N VAL A 181 4.38 -19.62 3.15
CA VAL A 181 5.72 -19.90 3.66
C VAL A 181 6.18 -18.72 4.49
N ASN A 182 6.35 -18.93 5.80
CA ASN A 182 6.68 -17.84 6.71
C ASN A 182 8.16 -17.90 7.11
N ARG A 183 8.98 -17.07 6.45
CA ARG A 183 10.42 -16.94 6.76
C ARG A 183 10.69 -16.29 8.12
N ILE A 184 9.79 -15.43 8.60
CA ILE A 184 9.94 -14.69 9.87
C ILE A 184 9.96 -15.65 11.05
N SER A 185 9.04 -16.63 11.04
CA SER A 185 8.94 -17.66 12.08
C SER A 185 9.58 -19.00 11.68
N MET A 186 10.13 -19.10 10.46
CA MET A 186 10.72 -20.31 9.89
C MET A 186 9.73 -21.50 9.83
N THR A 187 8.44 -21.21 9.61
CA THR A 187 7.39 -22.24 9.54
C THR A 187 6.98 -22.54 8.10
N LEU A 188 6.66 -23.83 7.86
CA LEU A 188 6.23 -24.35 6.57
C LEU A 188 4.85 -25.01 6.72
N PRO A 189 4.01 -24.95 5.67
CA PRO A 189 2.75 -25.68 5.66
C PRO A 189 3.02 -27.19 5.62
N VAL A 190 2.05 -27.99 6.04
CA VAL A 190 2.15 -29.45 5.93
C VAL A 190 2.14 -29.84 4.46
N ASN A 191 3.16 -30.58 4.01
CA ASN A 191 3.25 -31.00 2.61
C ASN A 191 2.31 -32.17 2.30
N ASN A 192 1.03 -31.86 2.10
CA ASN A 192 0.06 -32.78 1.54
C ASN A 192 0.08 -32.64 0.02
N ALA A 193 1.09 -33.19 -0.66
CA ALA A 193 1.11 -33.17 -2.12
C ALA A 193 -0.21 -33.79 -2.66
N PRO A 194 -0.93 -33.14 -3.58
CA PRO A 194 -2.14 -33.72 -4.16
C PRO A 194 -1.76 -34.95 -4.99
N SER A 195 -1.78 -36.13 -4.38
CA SER A 195 -1.28 -37.37 -4.98
C SER A 195 -2.22 -37.97 -6.04
N THR A 196 -3.32 -37.30 -6.39
CA THR A 196 -4.39 -37.89 -7.22
C THR A 196 -5.07 -36.96 -8.23
N GLN A 197 -4.67 -35.68 -8.36
CA GLN A 197 -5.24 -34.77 -9.37
C GLN A 197 -4.35 -34.72 -10.61
N ASP A 198 -4.93 -34.95 -11.78
CA ASP A 198 -4.28 -34.83 -13.09
C ASP A 198 -5.16 -33.93 -13.99
N PRO A 199 -4.66 -32.77 -14.46
CA PRO A 199 -3.33 -32.21 -14.20
C PRO A 199 -3.18 -31.68 -12.75
N LEU A 200 -1.95 -31.69 -12.24
CA LEU A 200 -1.61 -31.10 -10.95
C LEU A 200 -1.73 -29.56 -11.01
N PRO A 201 -2.27 -28.91 -9.96
CA PRO A 201 -2.32 -27.46 -9.90
C PRO A 201 -0.91 -26.85 -9.83
N TYR A 202 -0.74 -25.63 -10.35
CA TYR A 202 0.49 -24.87 -10.17
C TYR A 202 0.62 -24.41 -8.71
N THR A 203 1.79 -24.67 -8.11
CA THR A 203 2.09 -24.29 -6.73
C THR A 203 2.60 -22.86 -6.69
N VAL A 204 1.84 -21.96 -6.05
CA VAL A 204 2.20 -20.56 -5.82
C VAL A 204 2.60 -20.38 -4.36
N LEU A 205 3.85 -20.00 -4.09
CA LEU A 205 4.27 -19.67 -2.73
C LEU A 205 4.03 -18.20 -2.43
N LEU A 206 3.48 -17.93 -1.25
CA LEU A 206 3.33 -16.59 -0.69
C LEU A 206 4.24 -16.50 0.53
N SER A 207 5.12 -15.50 0.57
CA SER A 207 6.00 -15.23 1.71
C SER A 207 6.14 -13.73 1.89
N HIS A 208 6.07 -13.19 3.12
CA HIS A 208 6.29 -11.76 3.28
C HIS A 208 7.74 -11.39 2.92
N MET A 209 8.72 -12.07 3.49
CA MET A 209 10.13 -11.88 3.16
C MET A 209 10.53 -12.65 1.89
N PRO A 210 11.36 -12.07 1.01
CA PRO A 210 11.86 -12.77 -0.17
C PRO A 210 12.57 -14.08 0.17
N LEU A 211 12.29 -15.14 -0.59
CA LEU A 211 12.84 -16.47 -0.38
C LEU A 211 14.17 -16.67 -1.10
N LEU A 212 14.26 -16.29 -2.38
CA LEU A 212 15.43 -16.53 -3.22
C LEU A 212 16.55 -15.52 -2.96
N ARG A 213 16.27 -14.43 -2.23
CA ARG A 213 17.26 -13.41 -1.83
C ARG A 213 18.40 -14.01 -1.00
N TRP A 214 18.09 -14.99 -0.14
CA TRP A 214 19.07 -15.69 0.68
C TRP A 214 18.96 -17.19 0.44
N ALA A 215 19.99 -17.79 -0.13
CA ALA A 215 20.07 -19.21 -0.38
C ALA A 215 20.58 -19.97 0.86
N ASP A 216 19.78 -19.99 1.94
CA ASP A 216 20.06 -20.73 3.16
C ASP A 216 19.31 -22.07 3.22
N SER A 217 19.51 -22.82 4.30
CA SER A 217 18.89 -24.13 4.51
C SER A 217 17.36 -24.09 4.49
N PHE A 218 16.77 -22.98 4.94
CA PHE A 218 15.32 -22.78 4.88
C PHE A 218 14.85 -22.67 3.43
N THR A 219 15.50 -21.81 2.64
CA THR A 219 15.19 -21.64 1.21
C THR A 219 15.30 -22.95 0.43
N TYR A 220 16.38 -23.72 0.63
CA TYR A 220 16.53 -25.02 -0.04
C TYR A 220 15.43 -26.00 0.35
N LYS A 221 15.09 -26.07 1.65
CA LYS A 221 14.02 -26.93 2.13
C LYS A 221 12.68 -26.57 1.48
N VAL A 222 12.34 -25.28 1.41
CA VAL A 222 11.11 -24.80 0.76
C VAL A 222 11.06 -25.22 -0.71
N ILE A 223 12.13 -24.98 -1.47
CA ILE A 223 12.19 -25.29 -2.89
C ILE A 223 12.07 -26.80 -3.13
N ASP A 224 12.74 -27.60 -2.31
CA ASP A 224 12.79 -29.05 -2.48
C ASP A 224 11.49 -29.74 -2.04
N ASP A 225 10.87 -29.28 -0.95
CA ASP A 225 9.63 -29.85 -0.43
C ASP A 225 8.43 -29.48 -1.33
N PHE A 226 8.36 -28.25 -1.84
CA PHE A 226 7.15 -27.74 -2.52
C PHE A 226 7.27 -27.58 -4.04
N GLN A 227 8.47 -27.58 -4.61
CA GLN A 227 8.72 -27.42 -6.05
C GLN A 227 7.87 -26.31 -6.69
N PRO A 228 8.02 -25.06 -6.25
CA PRO A 228 7.09 -24.01 -6.60
C PRO A 228 7.16 -23.61 -8.08
N SER A 229 6.00 -23.32 -8.66
CA SER A 229 5.91 -22.79 -10.03
C SER A 229 6.27 -21.30 -10.07
N VAL A 230 5.90 -20.56 -9.02
CA VAL A 230 6.28 -19.16 -8.82
C VAL A 230 6.14 -18.76 -7.35
N ILE A 231 6.93 -17.77 -6.93
CA ILE A 231 6.94 -17.19 -5.59
C ILE A 231 6.52 -15.71 -5.68
N PHE A 232 5.65 -15.26 -4.79
CA PHE A 232 5.33 -13.86 -4.59
C PHE A 232 5.67 -13.43 -3.16
N SER A 233 6.45 -12.35 -3.04
CA SER A 233 6.85 -11.80 -1.76
C SER A 233 6.74 -10.27 -1.68
N ALA A 234 7.08 -9.69 -0.53
CA ALA A 234 6.98 -8.26 -0.22
C ALA A 234 8.21 -7.79 0.58
N HIS A 235 8.00 -7.02 1.66
CA HIS A 235 9.00 -6.57 2.65
C HIS A 235 10.01 -5.53 2.15
N GLU A 236 10.53 -5.64 0.92
CA GLU A 236 11.51 -4.67 0.38
C GLU A 236 10.86 -3.35 -0.08
N HIS A 237 9.52 -3.27 -0.04
CA HIS A 237 8.68 -2.17 -0.52
C HIS A 237 8.86 -1.78 -2.00
N LYS A 238 9.69 -2.52 -2.74
CA LYS A 238 10.10 -2.24 -4.12
C LYS A 238 9.65 -3.34 -5.06
N SER A 239 9.33 -2.94 -6.29
CA SER A 239 9.01 -3.86 -7.38
C SER A 239 10.29 -4.45 -7.95
N LEU A 240 10.55 -5.71 -7.65
CA LEU A 240 11.71 -6.46 -8.11
C LEU A 240 11.26 -7.85 -8.59
N TYR A 241 12.06 -8.50 -9.43
CA TYR A 241 11.89 -9.92 -9.69
C TYR A 241 13.24 -10.59 -9.95
N VAL A 242 13.26 -11.92 -9.84
CA VAL A 242 14.39 -12.74 -10.24
C VAL A 242 13.90 -13.98 -10.95
N LYS A 243 14.61 -14.34 -12.02
CA LYS A 243 14.53 -15.67 -12.65
C LYS A 243 15.92 -16.28 -12.58
N THR A 244 16.06 -17.44 -11.95
CA THR A 244 17.37 -18.09 -11.79
C THR A 244 17.23 -19.61 -11.75
N HIS A 245 18.22 -20.30 -12.29
CA HIS A 245 18.27 -21.75 -12.24
C HIS A 245 18.56 -22.24 -10.82
N ARG A 246 17.89 -23.31 -10.35
CA ARG A 246 18.06 -23.85 -8.98
C ARG A 246 19.53 -24.05 -8.56
N ASN A 247 20.38 -24.53 -9.48
CA ASN A 247 21.81 -24.76 -9.20
C ASN A 247 22.64 -23.48 -9.04
N GLN A 248 22.17 -22.33 -9.53
CA GLN A 248 22.88 -21.05 -9.41
C GLN A 248 22.62 -20.37 -8.06
N LEU A 249 21.56 -20.74 -7.35
CA LEU A 249 21.28 -20.24 -5.99
C LEU A 249 22.48 -20.43 -5.04
N ALA A 250 23.15 -21.58 -5.12
CA ALA A 250 24.28 -21.93 -4.25
C ALA A 250 25.53 -21.07 -4.47
N GLN A 251 25.60 -20.36 -5.58
CA GLN A 251 26.73 -19.52 -5.97
C GLN A 251 26.51 -18.04 -5.61
N GLY A 252 25.49 -17.74 -4.78
CA GLY A 252 25.07 -16.37 -4.46
C GLY A 252 24.24 -15.71 -5.57
N GLY A 253 23.61 -16.52 -6.44
CA GLY A 253 23.22 -16.14 -7.80
C GLY A 253 21.84 -15.51 -8.03
N ALA A 254 21.07 -15.14 -7.00
CA ALA A 254 19.77 -14.50 -7.22
C ALA A 254 19.91 -12.96 -7.29
N SER A 255 20.29 -12.45 -8.48
CA SER A 255 20.30 -11.00 -8.71
C SER A 255 18.91 -10.49 -9.07
N PHE A 256 18.21 -9.93 -8.08
CA PHE A 256 16.94 -9.25 -8.30
C PHE A 256 17.12 -8.01 -9.17
N VAL A 257 16.26 -7.86 -10.16
CA VAL A 257 16.23 -6.70 -11.06
C VAL A 257 14.95 -5.88 -10.85
N PRO A 258 15.02 -4.54 -10.96
CA PRO A 258 13.82 -3.70 -10.88
C PRO A 258 12.80 -4.01 -11.97
N LEU A 259 11.52 -4.02 -11.60
CA LEU A 259 10.41 -4.31 -12.50
C LEU A 259 9.44 -3.14 -12.60
N ASN A 260 9.09 -2.74 -13.83
CA ASN A 260 8.18 -1.64 -14.13
C ASN A 260 8.58 -0.29 -13.48
N THR A 261 9.83 -0.12 -13.03
CA THR A 261 10.25 1.08 -12.30
C THR A 261 10.58 2.26 -13.20
N GLU A 262 11.01 1.99 -14.43
CA GLU A 262 11.38 3.03 -15.40
C GLU A 262 10.15 3.59 -16.11
N ARG A 263 10.24 4.81 -16.66
CA ARG A 263 9.08 5.45 -17.30
C ARG A 263 8.63 4.71 -18.56
N GLY A 264 9.56 4.14 -19.32
CA GLY A 264 9.28 3.43 -20.58
C GLY A 264 8.68 2.04 -20.37
N SER A 265 9.09 1.33 -19.32
CA SER A 265 8.64 -0.03 -19.00
C SER A 265 7.57 -0.08 -17.91
N ARG A 266 7.03 1.07 -17.49
CA ARG A 266 6.10 1.17 -16.35
C ARG A 266 4.85 0.28 -16.47
N HIS A 267 4.40 0.03 -17.70
CA HIS A 267 3.19 -0.74 -17.99
C HIS A 267 3.51 -1.99 -18.80
N GLU A 268 4.78 -2.41 -18.81
CA GLU A 268 5.19 -3.66 -19.42
C GLU A 268 4.54 -4.84 -18.70
N VAL A 269 4.17 -5.86 -19.47
CA VAL A 269 3.64 -7.12 -18.96
C VAL A 269 4.71 -8.16 -19.24
N LEU A 270 5.22 -8.78 -18.19
CA LEU A 270 6.09 -9.95 -18.34
C LEU A 270 5.23 -11.19 -18.53
N GLU A 271 5.65 -12.08 -19.40
CA GLU A 271 5.01 -13.37 -19.66
C GLU A 271 6.02 -14.50 -19.47
N PHE A 272 5.63 -15.53 -18.72
CA PHE A 272 6.42 -16.72 -18.45
C PHE A 272 5.61 -17.98 -18.73
N ASN A 273 6.25 -19.00 -19.27
CA ASN A 273 5.68 -20.33 -19.42
C ASN A 273 6.08 -21.19 -18.20
N LEU A 274 5.11 -21.56 -17.38
CA LEU A 274 5.30 -22.25 -16.09
C LEU A 274 5.80 -23.68 -16.28
N ASP A 275 5.33 -24.39 -17.31
CA ASP A 275 5.79 -25.74 -17.63
C ASP A 275 7.27 -25.71 -18.05
N TYR A 276 7.66 -24.75 -18.89
CA TYR A 276 9.07 -24.54 -19.26
C TYR A 276 9.94 -24.25 -18.04
N LEU A 277 9.50 -23.39 -17.11
CA LEU A 277 10.26 -23.10 -15.90
C LEU A 277 10.44 -24.35 -15.03
N ARG A 278 9.38 -25.15 -14.86
CA ARG A 278 9.42 -26.43 -14.14
C ARG A 278 10.42 -27.40 -14.80
N ASP A 279 10.29 -27.62 -16.11
CA ASP A 279 11.08 -28.59 -16.85
C ASP A 279 12.57 -28.20 -16.90
N THR A 280 12.86 -26.90 -16.93
CA THR A 280 14.23 -26.36 -16.91
C THR A 280 14.77 -26.09 -15.52
N ARG A 281 13.99 -26.36 -14.46
CA ARG A 281 14.35 -26.11 -13.04
C ARG A 281 14.73 -24.65 -12.77
N GLU A 282 14.10 -23.74 -13.50
CA GLU A 282 14.16 -22.31 -13.29
C GLU A 282 13.19 -21.91 -12.17
N LEU A 283 13.65 -21.05 -11.27
CA LEU A 283 12.88 -20.50 -10.18
C LEU A 283 12.53 -19.05 -10.51
N LEU A 284 11.31 -18.66 -10.17
CA LEU A 284 10.77 -17.33 -10.41
C LEU A 284 10.21 -16.75 -9.12
N GLU A 285 10.70 -15.57 -8.73
CA GLU A 285 10.15 -14.82 -7.59
C GLU A 285 9.92 -13.36 -7.98
N PHE A 286 8.73 -12.87 -7.63
CA PHE A 286 8.38 -11.45 -7.70
C PHE A 286 8.31 -10.87 -6.30
N ILE A 287 8.98 -9.74 -6.10
CA ILE A 287 8.81 -8.89 -4.92
C ILE A 287 7.83 -7.79 -5.30
N VAL A 288 6.65 -7.83 -4.71
CA VAL A 288 5.54 -6.90 -4.92
C VAL A 288 5.86 -5.59 -4.19
N PRO A 289 5.72 -4.42 -4.85
CA PRO A 289 5.97 -3.14 -4.20
C PRO A 289 4.92 -2.86 -3.12
N THR A 290 5.27 -2.00 -2.16
CA THR A 290 4.27 -1.51 -1.20
C THR A 290 3.15 -0.75 -1.93
N CYS A 291 1.93 -0.91 -1.45
CA CYS A 291 0.79 -0.09 -1.87
C CYS A 291 0.66 1.21 -1.06
N SER A 292 1.48 1.39 -0.02
CA SER A 292 1.42 2.49 0.94
C SER A 292 2.60 3.42 0.82
N TYR A 293 2.33 4.72 0.68
CA TYR A 293 3.40 5.74 0.68
C TYR A 293 3.99 5.98 2.08
N ARG A 294 3.40 5.38 3.13
CA ARG A 294 3.77 5.63 4.52
C ARG A 294 5.14 5.09 4.91
N MET A 295 5.70 4.18 4.12
CA MET A 295 7.08 3.69 4.27
C MET A 295 8.15 4.60 3.67
N GLY A 296 7.77 5.83 3.30
CA GLY A 296 8.69 6.76 2.64
C GLY A 296 8.91 6.46 1.16
N GLU A 297 8.17 5.50 0.60
CA GLU A 297 8.28 5.12 -0.80
C GLU A 297 7.48 6.07 -1.71
N MET A 298 8.17 6.57 -2.73
CA MET A 298 7.57 7.46 -3.73
C MET A 298 6.75 6.68 -4.76
N LYS A 299 7.21 5.48 -5.12
CA LYS A 299 6.58 4.61 -6.12
C LYS A 299 5.85 3.50 -5.39
N VAL A 300 4.52 3.60 -5.35
CA VAL A 300 3.65 2.64 -4.68
C VAL A 300 2.61 2.10 -5.64
N GLY A 301 2.27 0.83 -5.51
CA GLY A 301 1.46 0.12 -6.49
C GLY A 301 0.95 -1.21 -5.98
N TYR A 302 0.35 -1.96 -6.88
CA TYR A 302 -0.18 -3.30 -6.63
C TYR A 302 0.41 -4.25 -7.66
N GLY A 303 0.75 -5.47 -7.25
CA GLY A 303 1.10 -6.53 -8.20
C GLY A 303 -0.17 -7.07 -8.86
N TYR A 304 -0.12 -7.39 -10.14
CA TYR A 304 -1.24 -7.99 -10.86
C TYR A 304 -0.74 -9.14 -11.72
N ALA A 305 -1.21 -10.36 -11.41
CA ALA A 305 -0.94 -11.56 -12.19
C ALA A 305 -2.19 -12.10 -12.86
N MET A 306 -1.98 -12.81 -13.97
CA MET A 306 -2.98 -13.61 -14.64
C MET A 306 -2.34 -14.96 -14.97
N PHE A 307 -2.96 -16.03 -14.48
CA PHE A 307 -2.63 -17.41 -14.84
C PHE A 307 -3.64 -17.88 -15.87
N ASP A 308 -3.17 -18.42 -16.99
CA ASP A 308 -4.04 -18.89 -18.05
C ASP A 308 -3.38 -20.06 -18.80
N GLY A 309 -3.83 -21.28 -18.49
CA GLY A 309 -3.11 -22.49 -18.85
C GLY A 309 -1.71 -22.50 -18.23
N ASP A 310 -0.69 -22.70 -19.05
CA ASP A 310 0.73 -22.69 -18.67
C ASP A 310 1.35 -21.28 -18.62
N LYS A 311 0.59 -20.24 -18.98
CA LYS A 311 1.10 -18.86 -19.03
C LYS A 311 0.86 -18.12 -17.72
N LEU A 312 1.92 -17.50 -17.22
CA LEU A 312 1.87 -16.50 -16.17
C LEU A 312 2.18 -15.13 -16.78
N LYS A 313 1.22 -14.21 -16.76
CA LYS A 313 1.44 -12.79 -17.05
C LYS A 313 1.51 -12.00 -15.74
N TYR A 314 2.47 -11.08 -15.60
CA TYR A 314 2.60 -10.23 -14.42
C TYR A 314 2.94 -8.78 -14.80
N THR A 315 2.34 -7.83 -14.07
CA THR A 315 2.65 -6.40 -14.18
C THR A 315 2.44 -5.69 -12.85
N VAL A 316 2.83 -4.41 -12.77
CA VAL A 316 2.60 -3.55 -11.61
C VAL A 316 1.68 -2.40 -11.94
N LEU A 317 0.61 -2.28 -11.15
CA LEU A 317 -0.37 -1.22 -11.24
C LEU A 317 0.08 -0.03 -10.37
N TRP A 318 0.98 0.78 -10.92
CA TRP A 318 1.50 1.97 -10.22
C TRP A 318 0.41 3.01 -9.99
N THR A 319 0.39 3.57 -8.78
CA THR A 319 -0.59 4.57 -8.37
C THR A 319 0.04 5.96 -8.30
N SER A 320 -0.77 6.95 -7.87
CA SER A 320 -0.31 8.34 -7.77
C SER A 320 0.69 8.51 -6.62
N GLN A 321 1.79 9.22 -6.88
CA GLN A 321 2.82 9.49 -5.88
C GLN A 321 2.33 10.53 -4.85
N ARG A 322 1.84 10.06 -3.70
CA ARG A 322 1.12 10.89 -2.71
C ARG A 322 1.95 12.04 -2.17
N PHE A 323 3.27 11.88 -2.02
CA PHE A 323 4.16 12.93 -1.53
C PHE A 323 4.13 14.21 -2.37
N TYR A 324 4.01 14.12 -3.71
CA TYR A 324 3.87 15.32 -4.54
C TYR A 324 2.56 16.05 -4.27
N GLN A 325 1.47 15.31 -4.03
CA GLN A 325 0.17 15.89 -3.73
C GLN A 325 0.19 16.61 -2.38
N LEU A 326 0.79 15.98 -1.36
CA LEU A 326 0.99 16.56 -0.03
C LEU A 326 1.89 17.80 -0.06
N ALA A 327 2.93 17.78 -0.91
CA ALA A 327 3.80 18.94 -1.11
C ALA A 327 3.02 20.13 -1.70
N VAL A 328 2.18 19.89 -2.71
CA VAL A 328 1.34 20.95 -3.30
C VAL A 328 0.32 21.49 -2.30
N TYR A 329 -0.30 20.63 -1.48
CA TYR A 329 -1.14 21.10 -0.37
C TYR A 329 -0.38 21.96 0.63
N SER A 330 0.85 21.58 0.97
CA SER A 330 1.71 22.34 1.88
C SER A 330 2.05 23.73 1.32
N LEU A 331 2.32 23.83 0.02
CA LEU A 331 2.55 25.11 -0.66
C LEU A 331 1.31 26.02 -0.62
N MET A 332 0.10 25.46 -0.71
CA MET A 332 -1.16 26.22 -0.62
C MET A 332 -1.40 26.85 0.76
N LEU A 333 -0.70 26.40 1.82
CA LEU A 333 -0.80 27.01 3.15
C LEU A 333 -0.04 28.34 3.26
N ILE A 334 0.94 28.59 2.39
CA ILE A 334 1.76 29.82 2.40
C ILE A 334 0.90 31.09 2.21
N PRO A 335 0.11 31.23 1.13
CA PRO A 335 -0.73 32.41 0.94
C PRO A 335 -1.76 32.59 2.06
N LEU A 336 -2.30 31.49 2.61
CA LEU A 336 -3.22 31.54 3.74
C LEU A 336 -2.55 32.13 4.98
N LYS A 337 -1.34 31.67 5.32
CA LYS A 337 -0.56 32.21 6.44
C LYS A 337 -0.27 33.70 6.27
N LEU A 338 0.05 34.14 5.05
CA LEU A 338 0.29 35.56 4.76
C LEU A 338 -0.97 36.41 4.99
N VAL A 339 -2.13 35.96 4.53
CA VAL A 339 -3.40 36.66 4.75
C VAL A 339 -3.78 36.68 6.24
N CYS A 340 -3.65 35.56 6.94
CA CYS A 340 -3.87 35.49 8.39
C CYS A 340 -2.92 36.43 9.15
N GLY A 341 -1.65 36.49 8.77
CA GLY A 341 -0.66 37.40 9.34
C GLY A 341 -1.02 38.87 9.11
N GLN A 342 -1.50 39.23 7.92
CA GLN A 342 -1.98 40.59 7.64
C GLN A 342 -3.20 40.97 8.49
N LEU A 343 -4.15 40.05 8.65
CA LEU A 343 -5.32 40.25 9.50
C LEU A 343 -4.91 40.42 10.97
N TRP A 344 -4.02 39.55 11.46
CA TRP A 344 -3.48 39.61 12.82
C TRP A 344 -2.74 40.93 13.08
N CYS A 345 -1.87 41.35 12.17
CA CYS A 345 -1.21 42.65 12.23
C CYS A 345 -2.21 43.81 12.23
N GLY A 346 -3.29 43.72 11.45
CA GLY A 346 -4.37 44.71 11.43
C GLY A 346 -5.13 44.78 12.76
N VAL A 347 -5.41 43.63 13.37
CA VAL A 347 -6.05 43.53 14.69
C VAL A 347 -5.12 44.08 15.78
N LEU A 348 -3.86 43.66 15.80
CA LEU A 348 -2.86 44.18 16.75
C LEU A 348 -2.66 45.69 16.61
N LYS A 349 -2.59 46.23 15.39
CA LYS A 349 -2.55 47.68 15.17
C LYS A 349 -3.79 48.39 15.75
N ARG A 350 -4.99 47.81 15.65
CA ARG A 350 -6.19 48.39 16.25
C ARG A 350 -6.13 48.38 17.78
N TYR A 351 -5.63 47.30 18.39
CA TYR A 351 -5.50 47.21 19.85
C TYR A 351 -4.35 48.09 20.40
N TRP A 352 -3.24 48.23 19.69
CA TRP A 352 -2.09 49.05 20.13
C TRP A 352 -2.21 50.54 19.78
N CYS A 353 -2.88 50.91 18.67
CA CYS A 353 -3.11 52.32 18.32
C CYS A 353 -4.28 52.97 19.09
N CYS A 354 -4.95 52.26 20.01
CA CYS A 354 -5.90 52.88 20.95
C CYS A 354 -5.23 53.77 22.00
N CYS A 355 -3.89 53.82 22.06
CA CYS A 355 -3.19 54.88 22.77
C CYS A 355 -3.08 56.15 21.90
N ARG A 356 -3.97 57.12 22.21
CA ARG A 356 -3.76 58.59 22.12
C ARG A 356 -4.36 59.34 20.91
N ARG A 357 -5.65 59.64 20.99
CA ARG A 357 -6.13 61.03 20.75
C ARG A 357 -6.44 61.64 22.11
N ARG A 358 -5.45 62.31 22.71
CA ARG A 358 -5.68 63.18 23.87
C ARG A 358 -6.34 64.44 23.31
N ASN A 359 -7.64 64.65 23.54
CA ASN A 359 -8.26 65.96 23.30
C ASN A 359 -7.47 66.98 24.15
N ARG A 360 -6.67 67.82 23.48
CA ARG A 360 -6.09 69.00 24.13
C ARG A 360 -7.20 70.02 24.25
N ASN A 361 -7.93 69.99 25.36
CA ASN A 361 -8.69 71.14 25.81
C ASN A 361 -7.66 72.17 26.28
N TYR A 362 -7.37 73.17 25.47
CA TYR A 362 -6.63 74.35 25.93
C TYR A 362 -7.61 75.16 26.79
N LEU A 363 -7.34 75.23 28.10
CA LEU A 363 -7.95 76.23 28.98
C LEU A 363 -7.38 77.62 28.58
N PRO A 364 -8.22 78.67 28.44
CA PRO A 364 -7.72 80.00 28.20
C PRO A 364 -7.00 80.50 29.46
N LEU A 365 -5.77 81.00 29.29
CA LEU A 365 -5.03 81.72 30.32
C LEU A 365 -5.79 83.01 30.70
N PRO A 366 -5.89 83.36 31.99
CA PRO A 366 -6.44 84.65 32.38
C PRO A 366 -5.47 85.76 31.96
N LEU A 367 -5.98 86.74 31.21
CA LEU A 367 -5.30 88.00 30.96
C LEU A 367 -5.26 88.79 32.28
N ALA A 368 -4.08 89.33 32.60
CA ALA A 368 -3.85 90.28 33.67
C ALA A 368 -4.45 91.65 33.33
#